data_AF-M5S5K6-F1
#
_entry.id   AF-M5S5K6-F1
#
_cell.length_a   1.000
_cell.length_b   1.000
_cell.length_c   1.000
_cell.angle_alpha   90.00
_cell.angle_beta   90.00
_cell.angle_gamma   90.00
#
_symmetry.space_group_name_H-M   'P 1'
#
loop_
_entity.id
_entity.type
_entity.pdbx_description
1 polymer ?
#
loop_
_entity_poly.entity_id
_entity_poly.type
_entity_poly.pdbx_seq_one_letter_code
_entity_poly.pdbx_strand_id
1 'polypeptide(L)'
;MGGSVTTSESTLEPQTQPARSSLIWSWLALMGVCFLYAGDAAPGVNEAHYLVKAKNFWQPDWCANDLFASSGKAHATYYWLFGWPTQFVSMNATAWIGRVVGWSLLAAGLLRLTQAMRMPPISSVWVMVIWILGIQHGNLAGEWVIGGIEAKVPAYGLVLFGLADIVQRRWSRGWVWLGAAAGFHVLTGGWSVVAAAFAFWITERGPKRWRVSELAGEPAGEDAGPIPAFFSRGLFLGGALSLVGLVPAAAMSWGATEAEQVSAARIYAYFRISHHLMPAAFHADWYVRHAILTLVCLVGLNTVWRRTSGAKNGLTPETRAIAADQAIAFRILGWFAIGSMTISLVGLLVGLLPAVYPDQAAKLLRFYWFRLADAVTPLTLAFLVVHFFWQRSTLSRKPATTAINADLARIWIGRAGMAVVVGFFADACWEKTQTGVPVSVSNRLLGLNADADYAEQRRTMEDWIAVCQFIRASTPEDAVLLTPRHQQTFKWYAHRAEVVNWKDTPQNAVALREWAKRFLEVYPARLSTMRVTIRYDDLRAMRAKYGCDWIVVDRRVVGPELPLVQIYPASNQRNSTYAVYELP
;
A
#
# COMPACT_ATOMS: atom_id res chain seq x y z
N MET A 1 55.07 43.12 24.56
CA MET A 1 54.10 42.01 24.58
C MET A 1 52.96 42.35 23.63
N GLY A 2 53.02 41.85 22.39
CA GLY A 2 51.97 42.05 21.39
C GLY A 2 51.81 40.75 20.63
N GLY A 3 50.88 39.90 21.08
CA GLY A 3 50.56 38.64 20.44
C GLY A 3 49.47 38.84 19.40
N SER A 4 49.81 38.66 18.13
CA SER A 4 48.84 38.54 17.04
C SER A 4 48.16 37.18 17.12
N VAL A 5 46.87 37.16 17.46
CA VAL A 5 46.03 35.97 17.31
C VAL A 5 45.54 35.93 15.87
N THR A 6 46.15 35.06 15.07
CA THR A 6 45.64 34.65 13.77
C THR A 6 44.46 33.71 14.01
N THR A 7 43.24 34.20 13.80
CA THR A 7 42.06 33.36 13.68
C THR A 7 42.16 32.53 12.41
N SER A 8 42.28 31.21 12.55
CA SER A 8 42.21 30.26 11.44
C SER A 8 40.86 30.37 10.73
N GLU A 9 40.86 30.81 9.47
CA GLU A 9 39.73 30.60 8.56
C GLU A 9 39.50 29.09 8.47
N SER A 10 38.40 28.60 9.06
CA SER A 10 37.98 27.22 8.85
C SER A 10 37.45 27.13 7.41
N THR A 11 38.29 26.63 6.51
CA THR A 11 37.90 26.19 5.17
C THR A 11 36.71 25.24 5.29
N LEU A 12 35.55 25.70 4.82
CA LEU A 12 34.36 24.87 4.65
C LEU A 12 34.71 23.75 3.67
N GLU A 13 34.77 22.52 4.16
CA GLU A 13 34.88 21.35 3.29
C GLU A 13 33.67 21.31 2.36
N PRO A 14 33.86 21.13 1.05
CA PRO A 14 32.77 20.89 0.12
C PRO A 14 32.00 19.65 0.60
N GLN A 15 30.66 19.69 0.59
CA GLN A 15 29.84 18.54 1.00
C GLN A 15 30.19 17.33 0.13
N THR A 16 31.07 16.49 0.69
CA THR A 16 31.46 15.20 0.16
C THR A 16 30.22 14.32 0.07
N GLN A 17 30.20 13.41 -0.91
CA GLN A 17 29.15 12.41 -0.99
C GLN A 17 28.94 11.79 0.40
N PRO A 18 27.68 11.59 0.84
CA PRO A 18 27.42 11.08 2.17
C PRO A 18 28.20 9.79 2.37
N ALA A 19 28.95 9.72 3.47
CA ALA A 19 29.76 8.56 3.78
C ALA A 19 28.91 7.29 3.68
N ARG A 20 29.45 6.23 3.07
CA ARG A 20 28.75 4.96 2.87
C ARG A 20 28.11 4.44 4.16
N SER A 21 28.75 4.67 5.30
CA SER A 21 28.22 4.36 6.64
C SER A 21 26.90 5.07 6.94
N SER A 22 26.76 6.36 6.60
CA SER A 22 25.52 7.13 6.80
C SER A 22 24.35 6.55 6.01
N LEU A 23 24.60 6.07 4.79
CA LEU A 23 23.58 5.42 3.96
C LEU A 23 23.12 4.09 4.56
N ILE A 24 24.07 3.27 5.02
CA ILE A 24 23.78 1.99 5.66
C ILE A 24 22.97 2.22 6.95
N TRP A 25 23.38 3.15 7.80
CA TRP A 25 22.65 3.46 9.04
C TRP A 25 21.26 4.01 8.78
N SER A 26 21.10 4.89 7.78
CA SER A 26 19.78 5.41 7.40
C SER A 26 18.88 4.29 6.88
N TRP A 27 19.41 3.39 6.06
CA TRP A 27 18.67 2.23 5.57
C TRP A 27 18.27 1.27 6.71
N LEU A 28 19.19 0.95 7.63
CA LEU A 28 18.88 0.14 8.82
C LEU A 28 17.81 0.79 9.70
N ALA A 29 17.88 2.12 9.89
CA ALA A 29 16.85 2.85 10.63
C ALA A 29 15.48 2.80 9.95
N LEU A 30 15.42 2.92 8.61
CA LEU A 30 14.19 2.75 7.84
C LEU A 30 13.62 1.33 7.96
N MET A 31 14.48 0.31 7.93
CA MET A 31 14.07 -1.08 8.18
C MET A 31 13.53 -1.25 9.60
N GLY A 32 14.16 -0.61 10.58
CA GLY A 32 13.67 -0.56 11.96
C GLY A 32 12.28 0.08 12.06
N VAL A 33 12.04 1.21 11.38
CA VAL A 33 10.70 1.84 11.31
C VAL A 33 9.66 0.90 10.69
N CYS A 34 9.99 0.22 9.59
CA CYS A 34 9.09 -0.74 8.95
C CYS A 34 8.77 -1.92 9.90
N PHE A 35 9.77 -2.44 10.60
CA PHE A 35 9.60 -3.52 11.56
C PHE A 35 8.78 -3.11 12.78
N LEU A 36 9.01 -1.92 13.34
CA LEU A 36 8.22 -1.42 14.47
C LEU A 36 6.75 -1.23 14.10
N TYR A 37 6.48 -0.76 12.88
CA TYR A 37 5.12 -0.47 12.42
C TYR A 37 4.35 -1.69 11.88
N ALA A 38 5.04 -2.59 11.17
CA ALA A 38 4.44 -3.70 10.41
C ALA A 38 5.12 -5.07 10.66
N GLY A 39 5.85 -5.19 11.77
CA GLY A 39 6.49 -6.43 12.22
C GLY A 39 5.55 -7.40 12.95
N ASP A 40 4.23 -7.24 12.81
CA ASP A 40 3.24 -8.17 13.36
C ASP A 40 3.41 -9.58 12.78
N ALA A 41 3.02 -10.61 13.52
CA ALA A 41 3.15 -11.99 13.06
C ALA A 41 2.42 -12.22 11.73
N ALA A 42 3.01 -13.03 10.84
CA ALA A 42 2.35 -13.47 9.61
C ALA A 42 1.20 -14.45 9.92
N PRO A 43 0.12 -14.48 9.12
CA PRO A 43 -0.09 -13.66 7.93
C PRO A 43 -0.73 -12.30 8.24
N GLY A 44 -0.28 -11.27 7.52
CA GLY A 44 -0.92 -9.96 7.44
C GLY A 44 -2.18 -10.00 6.58
N VAL A 45 -2.92 -8.88 6.57
CA VAL A 45 -4.28 -8.76 5.98
C VAL A 45 -4.38 -9.28 4.53
N ASN A 46 -3.38 -9.00 3.69
CA ASN A 46 -3.39 -9.42 2.30
C ASN A 46 -2.43 -10.58 2.01
N GLU A 47 -1.60 -10.99 2.96
CA GLU A 47 -0.63 -12.06 2.74
C GLU A 47 -1.31 -13.40 2.51
N ALA A 48 -2.34 -13.70 3.29
CA ALA A 48 -3.12 -14.93 3.12
C ALA A 48 -3.82 -14.97 1.75
N HIS A 49 -4.18 -13.83 1.17
CA HIS A 49 -4.74 -13.77 -0.18
C HIS A 49 -3.66 -13.96 -1.26
N TYR A 50 -2.57 -13.19 -1.18
CA TYR A 50 -1.54 -13.14 -2.22
C TYR A 50 -0.66 -14.38 -2.24
N LEU A 51 -0.22 -14.88 -1.08
CA LEU A 51 0.68 -16.03 -1.00
C LEU A 51 -0.04 -17.36 -1.21
N VAL A 52 -1.34 -17.47 -0.92
CA VAL A 52 -2.15 -18.62 -1.34
C VAL A 52 -2.12 -18.72 -2.87
N LYS A 53 -2.39 -17.62 -3.58
CA LYS A 53 -2.29 -17.62 -5.05
C LYS A 53 -0.86 -17.85 -5.55
N ALA A 54 0.13 -17.29 -4.87
CA ALA A 54 1.54 -17.47 -5.23
C ALA A 54 1.99 -18.93 -5.05
N LYS A 55 1.54 -19.60 -3.99
CA LYS A 55 1.81 -21.02 -3.77
C LYS A 55 1.13 -21.88 -4.83
N ASN A 56 -0.17 -21.67 -5.10
CA ASN A 56 -0.86 -22.38 -6.17
C ASN A 56 -0.29 -22.06 -7.57
N PHE A 57 0.32 -20.88 -7.78
CA PHE A 57 1.06 -20.57 -9.02
C PHE A 57 2.20 -21.56 -9.27
N TRP A 58 2.94 -21.95 -8.23
CA TRP A 58 4.08 -22.87 -8.34
C TRP A 58 3.74 -24.34 -8.03
N GLN A 59 2.64 -24.61 -7.30
CA GLN A 59 2.11 -25.94 -6.99
C GLN A 59 0.60 -25.98 -7.31
N PRO A 60 0.20 -26.17 -8.59
CA PRO A 60 -1.20 -26.12 -9.00
C PRO A 60 -2.10 -27.15 -8.30
N ASP A 61 -1.56 -28.31 -7.92
CA ASP A 61 -2.29 -29.37 -7.21
C ASP A 61 -2.66 -28.98 -5.78
N TRP A 62 -1.89 -28.07 -5.16
CA TRP A 62 -2.18 -27.58 -3.82
C TRP A 62 -3.44 -26.71 -3.82
N CYS A 63 -4.47 -27.14 -3.10
CA CYS A 63 -5.80 -26.52 -3.08
C CYS A 63 -6.43 -26.39 -4.49
N ALA A 64 -6.23 -27.38 -5.37
CA ALA A 64 -6.76 -27.37 -6.74
C ALA A 64 -8.28 -27.21 -6.82
N ASN A 65 -9.02 -27.77 -5.85
CA ASN A 65 -10.47 -27.68 -5.77
C ASN A 65 -10.99 -26.34 -5.23
N ASP A 66 -10.11 -25.41 -4.84
CA ASP A 66 -10.48 -24.09 -4.37
C ASP A 66 -10.72 -23.13 -5.53
N LEU A 67 -11.91 -22.52 -5.59
CA LEU A 67 -12.28 -21.60 -6.67
C LEU A 67 -11.32 -20.40 -6.77
N PHE A 68 -10.88 -19.86 -5.64
CA PHE A 68 -10.02 -18.68 -5.65
C PHE A 68 -8.58 -19.04 -6.00
N ALA A 69 -7.99 -20.02 -5.33
CA ALA A 69 -6.59 -20.38 -5.52
C ALA A 69 -6.30 -20.81 -6.97
N SER A 70 -7.21 -21.61 -7.55
CA SER A 70 -7.11 -22.11 -8.93
C SER A 70 -7.51 -21.08 -10.00
N SER A 71 -8.20 -19.99 -9.62
CA SER A 71 -8.62 -18.96 -10.58
C SER A 71 -7.46 -18.18 -11.20
N GLY A 72 -7.75 -17.47 -12.30
CA GLY A 72 -6.81 -16.61 -13.02
C GLY A 72 -5.95 -15.69 -12.11
N LYS A 73 -4.69 -15.52 -12.51
CA LYS A 73 -3.61 -14.99 -11.68
C LYS A 73 -3.12 -13.63 -12.24
N ALA A 74 -3.71 -12.52 -11.79
CA ALA A 74 -3.42 -11.18 -12.35
C ALA A 74 -2.04 -10.63 -12.01
N HIS A 75 -1.50 -10.95 -10.83
CA HIS A 75 -0.23 -10.40 -10.33
C HIS A 75 0.94 -11.34 -10.64
N ALA A 76 1.08 -11.73 -11.91
CA ALA A 76 2.03 -12.76 -12.36
C ALA A 76 3.47 -12.52 -11.87
N THR A 77 3.98 -11.29 -12.00
CA THR A 77 5.33 -10.91 -11.54
C THR A 77 5.52 -11.15 -10.04
N TYR A 78 4.51 -10.81 -9.23
CA TYR A 78 4.55 -11.07 -7.79
C TYR A 78 4.52 -12.57 -7.50
N TYR A 79 3.63 -13.33 -8.15
CA TYR A 79 3.53 -14.77 -7.93
C TYR A 79 4.80 -15.51 -8.33
N TRP A 80 5.44 -15.10 -9.42
CA TRP A 80 6.70 -15.69 -9.86
C TRP A 80 7.82 -15.44 -8.85
N LEU A 81 8.06 -14.18 -8.44
CA LEU A 81 9.17 -13.83 -7.55
C LEU A 81 8.93 -14.23 -6.09
N PHE A 82 7.77 -13.86 -5.53
CA PHE A 82 7.47 -14.04 -4.11
C PHE A 82 6.75 -15.37 -3.81
N GLY A 83 6.27 -16.07 -4.85
CA GLY A 83 5.74 -17.44 -4.71
C GLY A 83 6.81 -18.52 -4.78
N TRP A 84 7.92 -18.29 -5.48
CA TRP A 84 9.00 -19.28 -5.64
C TRP A 84 9.55 -19.81 -4.29
N PRO A 85 9.77 -18.98 -3.25
CA PRO A 85 10.22 -19.47 -1.94
C PRO A 85 9.26 -20.48 -1.28
N THR A 86 7.96 -20.46 -1.62
CA THR A 86 6.98 -21.42 -1.05
C THR A 86 7.25 -22.88 -1.41
N GLN A 87 8.14 -23.12 -2.38
CA GLN A 87 8.61 -24.46 -2.75
C GLN A 87 9.60 -25.04 -1.73
N PHE A 88 10.28 -24.20 -0.96
CA PHE A 88 11.38 -24.60 -0.08
C PHE A 88 11.09 -24.35 1.40
N VAL A 89 10.28 -23.32 1.70
CA VAL A 89 9.98 -22.92 3.08
C VAL A 89 8.47 -22.74 3.29
N SER A 90 8.05 -22.67 4.56
CA SER A 90 6.64 -22.45 4.91
C SER A 90 6.12 -21.10 4.40
N MET A 91 4.79 -20.94 4.32
CA MET A 91 4.18 -19.65 3.95
C MET A 91 4.53 -18.55 4.96
N ASN A 92 4.67 -18.87 6.25
CA ASN A 92 5.14 -17.92 7.26
C ASN A 92 6.56 -17.43 6.99
N ALA A 93 7.49 -18.34 6.69
CA ALA A 93 8.86 -17.97 6.33
C ALA A 93 8.91 -17.18 5.02
N THR A 94 8.12 -17.59 4.02
CA THR A 94 7.98 -16.86 2.75
C THR A 94 7.48 -15.44 2.95
N ALA A 95 6.48 -15.24 3.82
CA ALA A 95 5.96 -13.91 4.14
C ALA A 95 7.05 -13.02 4.74
N TRP A 96 7.83 -13.52 5.71
CA TRP A 96 8.92 -12.75 6.31
C TRP A 96 10.06 -12.44 5.34
N ILE A 97 10.48 -13.40 4.52
CA ILE A 97 11.45 -13.16 3.44
C ILE A 97 10.91 -12.06 2.52
N GLY A 98 9.64 -12.17 2.13
CA GLY A 98 8.97 -11.20 1.28
C GLY A 98 8.88 -9.80 1.91
N ARG A 99 8.55 -9.69 3.19
CA ARG A 99 8.54 -8.43 3.96
C ARG A 99 9.92 -7.80 4.00
N VAL A 100 10.96 -8.57 4.34
CA VAL A 100 12.34 -8.07 4.37
C VAL A 100 12.74 -7.52 3.00
N VAL A 101 12.50 -8.26 1.92
CA VAL A 101 12.82 -7.81 0.56
C VAL A 101 11.99 -6.57 0.16
N GLY A 102 10.68 -6.60 0.39
CA GLY A 102 9.77 -5.51 0.03
C GLY A 102 10.06 -4.22 0.80
N TRP A 103 10.25 -4.31 2.11
CA TRP A 103 10.63 -3.17 2.96
C TRP A 103 12.02 -2.66 2.62
N SER A 104 12.97 -3.54 2.28
CA SER A 104 14.30 -3.13 1.84
C SER A 104 14.23 -2.30 0.57
N LEU A 105 13.37 -2.68 -0.39
CA LEU A 105 13.17 -1.95 -1.63
C LEU A 105 12.49 -0.59 -1.39
N LEU A 106 11.49 -0.54 -0.51
CA LEU A 106 10.87 0.72 -0.07
C LEU A 106 11.87 1.65 0.62
N ALA A 107 12.64 1.12 1.57
CA ALA A 107 13.65 1.87 2.31
C ALA A 107 14.73 2.41 1.37
N ALA A 108 15.26 1.58 0.48
CA ALA A 108 16.27 2.00 -0.49
C ALA A 108 15.71 3.03 -1.49
N GLY A 109 14.47 2.85 -1.96
CA GLY A 109 13.80 3.79 -2.84
C GLY A 109 13.57 5.15 -2.18
N LEU A 110 13.08 5.15 -0.92
CA LEU A 110 12.86 6.37 -0.16
C LEU A 110 14.18 7.09 0.13
N LEU A 111 15.20 6.35 0.56
CA LEU A 111 16.53 6.91 0.82
C LEU A 111 17.10 7.58 -0.43
N ARG A 112 16.99 6.92 -1.59
CA ARG A 112 17.43 7.48 -2.87
C ARG A 112 16.62 8.71 -3.27
N LEU A 113 15.30 8.72 -3.04
CA LEU A 113 14.46 9.89 -3.28
C LEU A 113 14.84 11.04 -2.33
N THR A 114 15.11 10.78 -1.06
CA THR A 114 15.58 11.79 -0.10
C THR A 114 16.89 12.43 -0.56
N GLN A 115 17.85 11.64 -1.05
CA GLN A 115 19.09 12.17 -1.65
C GLN A 115 18.80 13.00 -2.92
N ALA A 116 17.88 12.53 -3.77
CA ALA A 116 17.44 13.24 -4.97
C ALA A 116 16.80 14.60 -4.66
N MET A 117 16.13 14.73 -3.51
CA MET A 117 15.57 15.97 -2.98
C MET A 117 16.63 16.89 -2.33
N ARG A 118 17.92 16.55 -2.45
CA ARG A 118 19.05 17.27 -1.83
C ARG A 118 18.92 17.39 -0.32
N MET A 119 18.45 16.32 0.33
CA MET A 119 18.33 16.22 1.79
C MET A 119 19.33 15.21 2.35
N PRO A 120 19.76 15.38 3.61
CA PRO A 120 20.59 14.38 4.29
C PRO A 120 19.92 13.00 4.33
N PRO A 121 20.69 11.89 4.22
CA PRO A 121 20.17 10.53 4.30
C PRO A 121 19.22 10.27 5.49
N ILE A 122 19.57 10.76 6.67
CA ILE A 122 18.78 10.53 7.90
C ILE A 122 17.39 11.17 7.86
N SER A 123 17.19 12.20 7.03
CA SER A 123 15.89 12.83 6.82
C SER A 123 14.84 11.83 6.28
N SER A 124 15.28 10.77 5.59
CA SER A 124 14.41 9.71 5.10
C SER A 124 13.61 9.02 6.22
N VAL A 125 14.18 8.89 7.43
CA VAL A 125 13.49 8.29 8.59
C VAL A 125 12.28 9.14 8.98
N TRP A 126 12.46 10.46 9.07
CA TRP A 126 11.36 11.38 9.36
C TRP A 126 10.32 11.41 8.25
N VAL A 127 10.77 11.39 6.98
CA VAL A 127 9.85 11.30 5.85
C VAL A 127 9.01 10.02 5.95
N MET A 128 9.62 8.87 6.28
CA MET A 128 8.91 7.61 6.43
C MET A 128 7.87 7.65 7.54
N VAL A 129 8.24 8.13 8.73
CA VAL A 129 7.32 8.21 9.89
C VAL A 129 6.13 9.12 9.58
N ILE A 130 6.38 10.33 9.05
CA ILE A 130 5.32 11.28 8.70
C ILE A 130 4.46 10.73 7.55
N TRP A 131 5.08 10.03 6.60
CA TRP A 131 4.35 9.41 5.50
C TRP A 131 3.40 8.32 5.98
N ILE A 132 3.86 7.42 6.86
CA ILE A 132 3.02 6.39 7.49
C ILE A 132 1.84 7.03 8.21
N LEU A 133 2.09 8.00 9.09
CA LEU A 133 1.03 8.68 9.86
C LEU A 133 0.07 9.44 8.94
N GLY A 134 0.60 10.12 7.93
CA GLY A 134 -0.19 10.86 6.95
C GLY A 134 -1.11 9.94 6.13
N ILE A 135 -0.67 8.73 5.81
CA ILE A 135 -1.53 7.72 5.20
C ILE A 135 -2.59 7.24 6.20
N GLN A 136 -2.18 6.80 7.39
CA GLN A 136 -3.06 6.22 8.40
C GLN A 136 -4.22 7.14 8.77
N HIS A 137 -3.94 8.44 8.93
CA HIS A 137 -4.92 9.44 9.35
C HIS A 137 -5.49 10.28 8.20
N GLY A 138 -4.94 10.19 6.99
CA GLY A 138 -5.28 11.10 5.89
C GLY A 138 -5.71 10.43 4.59
N ASN A 139 -5.79 9.10 4.52
CA ASN A 139 -6.29 8.39 3.34
C ASN A 139 -7.81 8.62 3.12
N LEU A 140 -8.23 8.62 1.86
CA LEU A 140 -9.63 8.70 1.42
C LEU A 140 -10.22 7.32 1.13
N ALA A 141 -9.41 6.38 0.62
CA ALA A 141 -9.88 5.06 0.16
C ALA A 141 -9.08 3.89 0.75
N GLY A 142 -8.46 4.08 1.91
CA GLY A 142 -7.82 3.00 2.67
C GLY A 142 -6.53 2.47 2.07
N GLU A 143 -5.77 3.27 1.32
CA GLU A 143 -4.44 2.84 0.85
C GLU A 143 -3.44 2.72 2.01
N TRP A 144 -2.45 1.86 1.82
CA TRP A 144 -1.26 1.75 2.68
C TRP A 144 -0.04 1.39 1.84
N VAL A 145 1.16 1.68 2.34
CA VAL A 145 2.43 1.40 1.60
C VAL A 145 3.37 0.47 2.37
N ILE A 146 3.27 0.43 3.70
CA ILE A 146 4.01 -0.48 4.58
C ILE A 146 3.00 -1.38 5.32
N GLY A 147 3.29 -2.67 5.33
CA GLY A 147 2.44 -3.73 5.87
C GLY A 147 3.02 -5.10 5.52
N GLY A 148 2.16 -6.13 5.49
CA GLY A 148 2.53 -7.45 4.98
C GLY A 148 2.91 -7.45 3.49
N ILE A 149 3.53 -8.52 3.01
CA ILE A 149 3.99 -8.60 1.63
C ILE A 149 2.83 -8.85 0.65
N GLU A 150 2.64 -7.92 -0.28
CA GLU A 150 1.75 -8.06 -1.43
C GLU A 150 2.32 -7.30 -2.63
N ALA A 151 1.72 -7.46 -3.82
CA ALA A 151 2.26 -6.92 -5.06
C ALA A 151 2.53 -5.40 -5.06
N LYS A 152 1.75 -4.62 -4.31
CA LYS A 152 1.93 -3.16 -4.27
C LYS A 152 3.14 -2.69 -3.48
N VAL A 153 3.62 -3.48 -2.50
CA VAL A 153 4.76 -3.12 -1.64
C VAL A 153 6.03 -2.91 -2.47
N PRO A 154 6.49 -3.90 -3.28
CA PRO A 154 7.63 -3.67 -4.16
C PRO A 154 7.31 -2.65 -5.27
N ALA A 155 6.05 -2.55 -5.72
CA ALA A 155 5.66 -1.54 -6.71
C ALA A 155 5.89 -0.11 -6.19
N TYR A 156 5.49 0.21 -4.95
CA TYR A 156 5.79 1.51 -4.34
C TYR A 156 7.29 1.75 -4.18
N GLY A 157 8.07 0.72 -3.83
CA GLY A 157 9.54 0.82 -3.81
C GLY A 157 10.10 1.26 -5.15
N LEU A 158 9.66 0.61 -6.25
CA LEU A 158 10.04 0.98 -7.61
C LEU A 158 9.52 2.37 -8.02
N VAL A 159 8.32 2.78 -7.59
CA VAL A 159 7.81 4.14 -7.79
C VAL A 159 8.75 5.16 -7.14
N LEU A 160 9.23 4.93 -5.91
CA LEU A 160 10.18 5.83 -5.24
C LEU A 160 11.52 5.92 -6.00
N PHE A 161 12.02 4.80 -6.55
CA PHE A 161 13.18 4.83 -7.46
C PHE A 161 12.92 5.65 -8.72
N GLY A 162 11.73 5.49 -9.31
CA GLY A 162 11.29 6.29 -10.46
C GLY A 162 11.23 7.77 -10.13
N LEU A 163 10.59 8.13 -9.01
CA LEU A 163 10.52 9.50 -8.49
C LEU A 163 11.92 10.08 -8.29
N ALA A 164 12.85 9.32 -7.70
CA ALA A 164 14.22 9.77 -7.47
C ALA A 164 14.97 10.12 -8.76
N ASP A 165 14.67 9.43 -9.87
CA ASP A 165 15.23 9.73 -11.19
C ASP A 165 14.50 10.90 -11.89
N ILE A 166 13.17 10.98 -11.84
CA ILE A 166 12.44 12.08 -12.52
C ILE A 166 12.64 13.44 -11.84
N VAL A 167 12.76 13.52 -10.51
CA VAL A 167 13.00 14.81 -9.83
C VAL A 167 14.38 15.38 -10.14
N GLN A 168 15.29 14.54 -10.65
CA GLN A 168 16.59 14.91 -11.20
C GLN A 168 16.56 15.04 -12.73
N ARG A 169 15.37 15.17 -13.33
CA ARG A 169 15.11 15.27 -14.77
C ARG A 169 15.60 14.08 -15.61
N ARG A 170 15.95 12.95 -14.99
CA ARG A 170 16.32 11.70 -15.68
C ARG A 170 15.09 10.88 -16.09
N TRP A 171 14.18 11.50 -16.83
CA TRP A 171 12.87 10.96 -17.20
C TRP A 171 12.94 9.56 -17.85
N SER A 172 13.88 9.34 -18.78
CA SER A 172 14.05 8.03 -19.43
C SER A 172 14.28 6.91 -18.41
N ARG A 173 15.10 7.13 -17.37
CA ARG A 173 15.31 6.12 -16.32
C ARG A 173 14.08 5.98 -15.42
N GLY A 174 13.44 7.11 -15.11
CA GLY A 174 12.19 7.14 -14.36
C GLY A 174 11.11 6.27 -14.98
N TRP A 175 10.91 6.34 -16.30
CA TRP A 175 9.93 5.52 -17.01
C TRP A 175 10.17 4.01 -16.89
N VAL A 176 11.43 3.57 -16.88
CA VAL A 176 11.77 2.15 -16.69
C VAL A 176 11.32 1.68 -15.32
N TRP A 177 11.59 2.45 -14.27
CA TRP A 177 11.16 2.13 -12.91
C TRP A 177 9.64 2.11 -12.75
N LEU A 178 8.93 3.11 -13.30
CA LEU A 178 7.47 3.17 -13.24
C LEU A 178 6.82 2.03 -14.05
N GLY A 179 7.42 1.66 -15.18
CA GLY A 179 7.03 0.49 -15.96
C GLY A 179 7.22 -0.83 -15.21
N ALA A 180 8.37 -1.00 -14.56
CA ALA A 180 8.62 -2.15 -13.68
C ALA A 180 7.64 -2.20 -12.50
N ALA A 181 7.31 -1.04 -11.89
CA ALA A 181 6.29 -0.95 -10.85
C ALA A 181 4.92 -1.41 -11.35
N ALA A 182 4.53 -1.02 -12.57
CA ALA A 182 3.28 -1.45 -13.20
C ALA A 182 3.29 -2.96 -13.53
N GLY A 183 4.47 -3.53 -13.80
CA GLY A 183 4.66 -4.97 -13.96
C GLY A 183 4.37 -5.76 -12.67
N PHE A 184 4.64 -5.20 -11.49
CA PHE A 184 4.24 -5.81 -10.21
C PHE A 184 2.77 -5.57 -9.89
N HIS A 185 2.32 -4.31 -9.99
CA HIS A 185 0.98 -3.91 -9.64
C HIS A 185 0.48 -2.80 -10.58
N VAL A 186 -0.38 -3.20 -11.52
CA VAL A 186 -0.83 -2.37 -12.65
C VAL A 186 -1.39 -1.02 -12.20
N LEU A 187 -2.17 -0.97 -11.12
CA LEU A 187 -2.81 0.28 -10.67
C LEU A 187 -1.79 1.24 -10.04
N THR A 188 -1.03 0.81 -9.03
CA THR A 188 0.04 1.60 -8.40
C THR A 188 1.05 2.13 -9.41
N GLY A 189 1.62 1.28 -10.27
CA GLY A 189 2.60 1.70 -11.26
C GLY A 189 1.99 2.48 -12.42
N GLY A 190 0.85 2.00 -12.96
CA GLY A 190 0.15 2.62 -14.09
C GLY A 190 -0.34 4.03 -13.76
N TRP A 191 -1.00 4.23 -12.61
CA TRP A 191 -1.37 5.57 -12.19
C TRP A 191 -0.15 6.46 -11.92
N SER A 192 0.96 5.89 -11.45
CA SER A 192 2.21 6.65 -11.30
C SER A 192 2.78 7.09 -12.64
N VAL A 193 2.67 6.28 -13.70
CA VAL A 193 3.03 6.70 -15.08
C VAL A 193 2.16 7.87 -15.52
N VAL A 194 0.85 7.83 -15.28
CA VAL A 194 -0.08 8.93 -15.63
C VAL A 194 0.25 10.21 -14.86
N ALA A 195 0.46 10.11 -13.54
CA ALA A 195 0.86 11.25 -12.71
C ALA A 195 2.21 11.84 -13.12
N ALA A 196 3.19 10.99 -13.48
CA ALA A 196 4.48 11.43 -14.00
C ALA A 196 4.36 12.07 -15.39
N ALA A 197 3.47 11.58 -16.25
CA ALA A 197 3.21 12.20 -17.55
C ALA A 197 2.61 13.59 -17.37
N PHE A 198 1.64 13.73 -16.47
CA PHE A 198 1.09 15.04 -16.09
C PHE A 198 2.19 15.98 -15.58
N ALA A 199 3.05 15.51 -14.67
CA ALA A 199 4.17 16.30 -14.16
C ALA A 199 5.15 16.72 -15.27
N PHE A 200 5.51 15.80 -16.16
CA PHE A 200 6.38 16.06 -17.32
C PHE A 200 5.81 17.19 -18.19
N TRP A 201 4.54 17.09 -18.57
CA TRP A 201 3.92 18.07 -19.46
C TRP A 201 3.90 19.46 -18.84
N ILE A 202 3.62 19.58 -17.54
CA ILE A 202 3.60 20.90 -16.88
C ILE A 202 5.01 21.44 -16.66
N THR A 203 5.95 20.60 -16.23
CA THR A 203 7.29 21.05 -15.79
C THR A 203 8.32 21.18 -16.89
N GLU A 204 8.20 20.42 -17.99
CA GLU A 204 9.15 20.48 -19.11
C GLU A 204 8.56 21.20 -20.33
N ARG A 205 7.23 21.12 -20.54
CA ARG A 205 6.56 21.66 -21.74
C ARG A 205 5.52 22.76 -21.44
N GLY A 206 5.16 22.95 -20.18
CA GLY A 206 4.05 23.80 -19.77
C GLY A 206 4.37 25.30 -19.79
N PRO A 207 3.50 26.11 -19.13
CA PRO A 207 3.69 27.56 -19.02
C PRO A 207 5.03 27.93 -18.40
N LYS A 208 5.66 29.02 -18.87
CA LYS A 208 7.00 29.47 -18.42
C LYS A 208 7.15 29.47 -16.89
N ARG A 209 6.15 29.97 -16.15
CA ARG A 209 6.16 30.01 -14.67
C ARG A 209 6.42 28.66 -13.99
N TRP A 210 6.06 27.55 -14.64
CA TRP A 210 6.21 26.19 -14.11
C TRP A 210 7.34 25.40 -14.80
N ARG A 211 7.94 25.94 -15.85
CA ARG A 211 9.00 25.25 -16.56
C ARG A 211 10.27 25.20 -15.72
N VAL A 212 10.90 24.03 -15.61
CA VAL A 212 12.12 23.86 -14.79
C VAL A 212 13.34 24.54 -15.40
N SER A 213 13.40 24.72 -16.72
CA SER A 213 14.47 25.46 -17.40
C SER A 213 14.60 26.90 -16.90
N GLU A 214 13.48 27.55 -16.53
CA GLU A 214 13.47 28.92 -16.01
C GLU A 214 14.04 29.03 -14.58
N LEU A 215 14.02 27.93 -13.81
CA LEU A 215 14.63 27.87 -12.48
C LEU A 215 16.14 27.65 -12.54
N ALA A 216 16.62 26.93 -13.55
CA ALA A 216 18.03 26.59 -13.70
C ALA A 216 18.93 27.83 -13.93
N GLY A 217 18.33 28.99 -14.25
CA GLY A 217 19.06 30.25 -14.39
C GLY A 217 19.97 30.30 -15.62
N GLU A 218 19.88 29.32 -16.52
CA GLU A 218 20.57 29.36 -17.80
C GLU A 218 19.89 30.43 -18.66
N PRO A 219 20.66 31.41 -19.20
CA PRO A 219 20.14 32.29 -20.24
C PRO A 219 19.61 31.43 -21.38
N ALA A 220 18.60 31.92 -22.10
CA ALA A 220 18.12 31.31 -23.35
C ALA A 220 19.17 31.42 -24.49
N GLY A 221 20.40 31.00 -24.23
CA GLY A 221 21.51 30.84 -25.17
C GLY A 221 21.72 29.37 -25.52
N GLU A 222 22.63 29.13 -26.46
CA GLU A 222 22.88 27.85 -27.14
C GLU A 222 23.24 26.66 -26.20
N ASP A 223 23.57 26.92 -24.94
CA ASP A 223 23.99 25.92 -23.95
C ASP A 223 22.87 25.40 -23.02
N ALA A 224 21.63 25.87 -23.19
CA ALA A 224 20.50 25.35 -22.40
C ALA A 224 20.30 23.85 -22.69
N GLY A 225 20.63 22.99 -21.71
CA GLY A 225 20.61 21.54 -21.89
C GLY A 225 19.28 21.05 -22.50
N PRO A 226 19.30 20.05 -23.40
CA PRO A 226 18.16 19.71 -24.23
C PRO A 226 16.93 19.34 -23.38
N ILE A 227 15.76 19.87 -23.76
CA ILE A 227 14.49 19.51 -23.13
C ILE A 227 14.32 17.98 -23.25
N PRO A 228 14.10 17.27 -22.13
CA PRO A 228 13.92 15.83 -22.16
C PRO A 228 12.81 15.42 -23.14
N ALA A 229 13.04 14.34 -23.88
CA ALA A 229 12.03 13.77 -24.76
C ALA A 229 11.03 12.94 -23.95
N PHE A 230 9.73 13.13 -24.19
CA PHE A 230 8.69 12.30 -23.60
C PHE A 230 8.81 10.86 -24.10
N PHE A 231 8.78 10.69 -25.43
CA PHE A 231 9.02 9.43 -26.13
C PHE A 231 10.51 9.07 -26.15
N SER A 232 11.00 8.68 -24.98
CA SER A 232 12.38 8.22 -24.77
C SER A 232 12.47 6.70 -24.85
N ARG A 233 13.68 6.16 -25.07
CA ARG A 233 13.95 4.71 -25.04
C ARG A 233 13.46 4.06 -23.75
N GLY A 234 13.57 4.77 -22.63
CA GLY A 234 13.10 4.31 -21.33
C GLY A 234 11.58 4.24 -21.19
N LEU A 235 10.82 5.09 -21.90
CA LEU A 235 9.35 4.96 -21.95
C LEU A 235 8.94 3.66 -22.63
N PHE A 236 9.58 3.32 -23.76
CA PHE A 236 9.31 2.07 -24.47
C PHE A 236 9.77 0.85 -23.67
N LEU A 237 10.96 0.89 -23.06
CA LEU A 237 11.43 -0.20 -22.20
C LEU A 237 10.55 -0.37 -20.95
N GLY A 238 10.16 0.73 -20.30
CA GLY A 238 9.20 0.71 -19.20
C GLY A 238 7.84 0.16 -19.62
N GLY A 239 7.36 0.54 -20.81
CA GLY A 239 6.16 -0.03 -21.42
C GLY A 239 6.28 -1.55 -21.62
N ALA A 240 7.41 -2.03 -22.14
CA ALA A 240 7.64 -3.47 -22.29
C ALA A 240 7.64 -4.21 -20.94
N LEU A 241 8.26 -3.63 -19.89
CA LEU A 241 8.24 -4.20 -18.55
C LEU A 241 6.84 -4.23 -17.93
N SER A 242 6.01 -3.21 -18.19
CA SER A 242 4.64 -3.16 -17.66
C SER A 242 3.73 -4.23 -18.27
N LEU A 243 4.00 -4.64 -19.52
CA LEU A 243 3.24 -5.70 -20.20
C LEU A 243 3.30 -7.04 -19.46
N VAL A 244 4.37 -7.33 -18.73
CA VAL A 244 4.50 -8.57 -17.92
C VAL A 244 3.42 -8.64 -16.83
N GLY A 245 2.97 -7.49 -16.30
CA GLY A 245 1.84 -7.42 -15.37
C GLY A 245 0.50 -7.15 -16.05
N LEU A 246 0.49 -6.28 -17.07
CA LEU A 246 -0.73 -5.83 -17.72
C LEU A 246 -1.37 -6.93 -18.58
N VAL A 247 -0.59 -7.71 -19.33
CA VAL A 247 -1.11 -8.74 -20.23
C VAL A 247 -1.82 -9.84 -19.45
N PRO A 248 -1.23 -10.47 -18.40
CA PRO A 248 -1.96 -11.44 -17.60
C PRO A 248 -3.23 -10.87 -16.97
N ALA A 249 -3.20 -9.62 -16.50
CA ALA A 249 -4.37 -8.97 -15.92
C ALA A 249 -5.50 -8.73 -16.95
N ALA A 250 -5.16 -8.27 -18.15
CA ALA A 250 -6.12 -8.09 -19.23
C ALA A 250 -6.66 -9.43 -19.75
N ALA A 251 -5.79 -10.46 -19.81
CA ALA A 251 -6.12 -11.79 -20.28
C ALA A 251 -7.22 -12.48 -19.46
N MET A 252 -7.37 -12.11 -18.19
CA MET A 252 -8.45 -12.62 -17.33
C MET A 252 -9.87 -12.28 -17.82
N SER A 253 -10.01 -11.31 -18.74
CA SER A 253 -11.30 -10.98 -19.35
C SER A 253 -11.45 -11.54 -20.76
N TRP A 254 -10.44 -12.23 -21.31
CA TRP A 254 -10.54 -12.86 -22.62
C TRP A 254 -11.57 -13.99 -22.59
N GLY A 255 -12.45 -14.01 -23.60
CA GLY A 255 -13.52 -14.99 -23.72
C GLY A 255 -14.80 -14.66 -22.94
N ALA A 256 -14.81 -13.64 -22.07
CA ALA A 256 -16.02 -13.22 -21.37
C ALA A 256 -16.89 -12.31 -22.24
N THR A 257 -18.20 -12.58 -22.36
CA THR A 257 -19.12 -11.71 -23.11
C THR A 257 -19.30 -10.36 -22.41
N GLU A 258 -19.76 -9.33 -23.13
CA GLU A 258 -19.94 -8.01 -22.54
C GLU A 258 -20.84 -8.03 -21.29
N ALA A 259 -21.93 -8.80 -21.33
CA ALA A 259 -22.84 -8.95 -20.19
C ALA A 259 -22.13 -9.54 -18.96
N GLU A 260 -21.21 -10.49 -19.17
CA GLU A 260 -20.44 -11.10 -18.07
C GLU A 260 -19.41 -10.12 -17.50
N GLN A 261 -18.77 -9.32 -18.36
CA GLN A 261 -17.84 -8.28 -17.94
C GLN A 261 -18.56 -7.18 -17.14
N VAL A 262 -19.75 -6.76 -17.56
CA VAL A 262 -20.60 -5.81 -16.82
C VAL A 262 -20.97 -6.41 -15.46
N SER A 263 -21.48 -7.64 -15.44
CA SER A 263 -21.86 -8.34 -14.21
C SER A 263 -20.69 -8.46 -13.24
N ALA A 264 -19.52 -8.90 -13.72
CA ALA A 264 -18.28 -8.99 -12.94
C ALA A 264 -17.84 -7.62 -12.40
N ALA A 265 -17.91 -6.56 -13.21
CA ALA A 265 -17.59 -5.21 -12.77
C ALA A 265 -18.54 -4.74 -11.66
N ARG A 266 -19.85 -5.01 -11.74
CA ARG A 266 -20.83 -4.66 -10.70
C ARG A 266 -20.57 -5.44 -9.40
N ILE A 267 -20.33 -6.75 -9.50
CA ILE A 267 -19.98 -7.59 -8.34
C ILE A 267 -18.73 -7.03 -7.65
N TYR A 268 -17.69 -6.70 -8.42
CA TYR A 268 -16.46 -6.16 -7.86
C TYR A 268 -16.67 -4.78 -7.23
N ALA A 269 -17.18 -3.82 -8.02
CA ALA A 269 -17.24 -2.42 -7.64
C ALA A 269 -18.30 -2.09 -6.59
N TYR A 270 -19.48 -2.73 -6.65
CA TYR A 270 -20.62 -2.38 -5.81
C TYR A 270 -20.84 -3.34 -4.66
N PHE A 271 -20.61 -4.63 -4.87
CA PHE A 271 -20.87 -5.63 -3.85
C PHE A 271 -19.65 -5.93 -2.97
N ARG A 272 -18.47 -6.12 -3.57
CA ARG A 272 -17.30 -6.64 -2.84
C ARG A 272 -16.44 -5.58 -2.15
N ILE A 273 -16.11 -4.50 -2.85
CA ILE A 273 -15.14 -3.47 -2.40
C ILE A 273 -15.62 -2.04 -2.63
N SER A 274 -16.92 -1.81 -2.52
CA SER A 274 -17.53 -0.47 -2.62
C SER A 274 -16.88 0.54 -1.67
N HIS A 275 -16.53 0.14 -0.45
CA HIS A 275 -15.81 0.95 0.54
C HIS A 275 -14.41 1.44 0.13
N HIS A 276 -13.85 0.97 -0.99
CA HIS A 276 -12.61 1.48 -1.57
C HIS A 276 -12.81 2.17 -2.93
N LEU A 277 -13.95 1.96 -3.59
CA LEU A 277 -14.16 2.34 -4.98
C LEU A 277 -15.28 3.37 -5.17
N MET A 278 -16.34 3.29 -4.39
CA MET A 278 -17.53 4.11 -4.55
C MET A 278 -17.48 5.29 -3.57
N PRO A 279 -17.40 6.54 -4.06
CA PRO A 279 -17.41 7.73 -3.20
C PRO A 279 -18.60 7.78 -2.23
N ALA A 280 -19.78 7.36 -2.67
CA ALA A 280 -20.98 7.31 -1.83
C ALA A 280 -20.89 6.31 -0.66
N ALA A 281 -19.95 5.36 -0.70
CA ALA A 281 -19.71 4.39 0.38
C ALA A 281 -18.59 4.81 1.35
N PHE A 282 -17.93 5.96 1.13
CA PHE A 282 -16.89 6.45 2.02
C PHE A 282 -17.50 7.21 3.19
N HIS A 283 -16.85 7.11 4.36
CA HIS A 283 -17.28 7.86 5.53
C HIS A 283 -16.98 9.36 5.35
N ALA A 284 -17.86 10.21 5.87
CA ALA A 284 -17.76 11.67 5.71
C ALA A 284 -16.45 12.24 6.32
N ASP A 285 -15.99 11.69 7.43
CA ASP A 285 -14.73 12.08 8.09
C ASP A 285 -13.50 11.78 7.21
N TRP A 286 -13.56 10.79 6.31
CA TRP A 286 -12.48 10.48 5.38
C TRP A 286 -12.28 11.58 4.34
N TYR A 287 -13.36 12.20 3.89
CA TYR A 287 -13.29 13.38 3.02
C TYR A 287 -12.66 14.56 3.74
N VAL A 288 -13.08 14.84 4.97
CA VAL A 288 -12.61 15.99 5.75
C VAL A 288 -11.11 15.86 6.02
N ARG A 289 -10.65 14.73 6.56
CA ARG A 289 -9.24 14.50 6.88
C ARG A 289 -8.35 14.54 5.62
N HIS A 290 -8.81 13.95 4.51
CA HIS A 290 -8.06 13.96 3.26
C HIS A 290 -8.01 15.35 2.61
N ALA A 291 -9.11 16.12 2.68
CA ALA A 291 -9.17 17.49 2.20
C ALA A 291 -8.23 18.41 2.99
N ILE A 292 -8.19 18.28 4.32
CA ILE A 292 -7.24 19.01 5.17
C ILE A 292 -5.80 18.66 4.79
N LEU A 293 -5.46 17.36 4.71
CA LEU A 293 -4.13 16.90 4.30
C LEU A 293 -3.73 17.49 2.94
N THR A 294 -4.64 17.44 1.97
CA THR A 294 -4.44 17.97 0.62
C THR A 294 -4.21 19.48 0.64
N LEU A 295 -5.05 20.24 1.36
CA LEU A 295 -4.92 21.69 1.47
C LEU A 295 -3.59 22.08 2.12
N VAL A 296 -3.19 21.43 3.22
CA VAL A 296 -1.91 21.67 3.88
C VAL A 296 -0.75 21.37 2.94
N CYS A 297 -0.81 20.26 2.19
CA CYS A 297 0.19 19.92 1.18
C CYS A 297 0.29 20.99 0.09
N LEU A 298 -0.83 21.45 -0.48
CA LEU A 298 -0.86 22.49 -1.52
C LEU A 298 -0.34 23.84 -1.01
N VAL A 299 -0.69 24.23 0.21
CA VAL A 299 -0.16 25.45 0.86
C VAL A 299 1.35 25.34 1.07
N GLY A 300 1.84 24.18 1.50
CA GLY A 300 3.26 23.90 1.64
C GLY A 300 4.01 23.99 0.30
N LEU A 301 3.49 23.37 -0.76
CA LEU A 301 4.05 23.46 -2.12
C LEU A 301 4.11 24.91 -2.61
N ASN A 302 3.00 25.65 -2.51
CA ASN A 302 2.95 27.05 -2.90
C ASN A 302 3.96 27.90 -2.11
N THR A 303 4.17 27.61 -0.82
CA THR A 303 5.17 28.28 0.00
C THR A 303 6.60 28.02 -0.50
N VAL A 304 6.94 26.75 -0.82
CA VAL A 304 8.26 26.41 -1.39
C VAL A 304 8.46 27.08 -2.76
N TRP A 305 7.45 27.04 -3.63
CA TRP A 305 7.55 27.65 -4.96
C TRP A 305 7.73 29.17 -4.92
N ARG A 306 7.07 29.87 -3.99
CA ARG A 306 7.27 31.31 -3.79
C ARG A 306 8.66 31.64 -3.28
N ARG A 307 9.16 30.88 -2.29
CA ARG A 307 10.50 31.10 -1.71
C ARG A 307 11.62 30.88 -2.71
N THR A 308 11.50 29.83 -3.53
CA THR A 308 12.50 29.47 -4.54
C THR A 308 12.50 30.41 -5.75
N SER A 309 11.39 31.07 -6.04
CA SER A 309 11.31 32.05 -7.14
C SER A 309 11.96 33.41 -6.81
N GLY A 310 12.08 33.76 -5.52
CA GLY A 310 12.59 35.07 -5.07
C GLY A 310 14.02 35.08 -4.51
N ALA A 311 14.62 33.92 -4.24
CA ALA A 311 15.93 33.81 -3.58
C ALA A 311 17.10 33.93 -4.57
N LYS A 312 17.41 35.14 -5.05
CA LYS A 312 18.52 35.38 -5.99
C LYS A 312 19.75 36.08 -5.42
N ASN A 313 19.65 36.77 -4.29
CA ASN A 313 20.72 37.66 -3.79
C ASN A 313 21.34 37.14 -2.49
N GLY A 314 22.69 37.04 -2.45
CA GLY A 314 23.47 36.81 -1.22
C GLY A 314 23.93 35.37 -0.93
N LEU A 315 23.69 34.40 -1.83
CA LEU A 315 24.17 33.01 -1.69
C LEU A 315 25.43 32.75 -2.53
N THR A 316 26.34 31.93 -2.00
CA THR A 316 27.49 31.39 -2.75
C THR A 316 27.03 30.59 -3.96
N PRO A 317 27.85 30.47 -5.03
CA PRO A 317 27.49 29.71 -6.24
C PRO A 317 27.08 28.26 -5.94
N GLU A 318 27.81 27.57 -5.07
CA GLU A 318 27.51 26.19 -4.69
C GLU A 318 26.17 26.06 -3.95
N THR A 319 25.92 26.92 -2.97
CA THR A 319 24.66 26.92 -2.21
C THR A 319 23.47 27.24 -3.13
N ARG A 320 23.67 28.11 -4.11
CA ARG A 320 22.67 28.46 -5.13
C ARG A 320 22.34 27.26 -6.01
N ALA A 321 23.34 26.50 -6.45
CA ALA A 321 23.15 25.31 -7.27
C ALA A 321 22.34 24.23 -6.51
N ILE A 322 22.70 23.95 -5.25
CA ILE A 322 21.96 23.00 -4.40
C ILE A 322 20.51 23.46 -4.19
N ALA A 323 20.28 24.75 -3.92
CA ALA A 323 18.94 25.30 -3.75
C ALA A 323 18.12 25.25 -5.05
N ALA A 324 18.73 25.48 -6.22
CA ALA A 324 18.08 25.37 -7.51
C ALA A 324 17.66 23.93 -7.82
N ASP A 325 18.56 22.96 -7.60
CA ASP A 325 18.27 21.53 -7.75
C ASP A 325 17.11 21.11 -6.84
N GLN A 326 17.12 21.54 -5.58
CA GLN A 326 16.05 21.26 -4.63
C GLN A 326 14.72 21.90 -5.06
N ALA A 327 14.75 23.12 -5.61
CA ALA A 327 13.57 23.79 -6.15
C ALA A 327 12.96 23.04 -7.34
N ILE A 328 13.82 22.57 -8.26
CA ILE A 328 13.41 21.73 -9.40
C ILE A 328 12.76 20.44 -8.89
N ALA A 329 13.40 19.78 -7.91
CA ALA A 329 12.90 18.53 -7.35
C ALA A 329 11.52 18.69 -6.70
N PHE A 330 11.31 19.72 -5.87
CA PHE A 330 10.00 20.05 -5.29
C PHE A 330 8.96 20.45 -6.33
N ARG A 331 9.37 21.09 -7.43
CA ARG A 331 8.45 21.42 -8.52
C ARG A 331 7.95 20.18 -9.23
N ILE A 332 8.85 19.26 -9.59
CA ILE A 332 8.47 18.00 -10.25
C ILE A 332 7.65 17.12 -9.32
N LEU A 333 8.09 16.92 -8.07
CA LEU A 333 7.34 16.14 -7.08
C LEU A 333 5.96 16.74 -6.79
N GLY A 334 5.86 18.06 -6.65
CA GLY A 334 4.59 18.75 -6.42
C GLY A 334 3.61 18.59 -7.57
N TRP A 335 4.07 18.67 -8.83
CA TRP A 335 3.21 18.42 -9.99
C TRP A 335 2.85 16.95 -10.17
N PHE A 336 3.71 16.02 -9.77
CA PHE A 336 3.36 14.61 -9.66
C PHE A 336 2.25 14.37 -8.63
N ALA A 337 2.35 15.00 -7.45
CA ALA A 337 1.32 14.94 -6.42
C ALA A 337 -0.02 15.53 -6.90
N ILE A 338 0.00 16.70 -7.54
CA ILE A 338 -1.20 17.31 -8.13
C ILE A 338 -1.79 16.40 -9.22
N GLY A 339 -0.95 15.75 -10.03
CA GLY A 339 -1.39 14.74 -11.00
C GLY A 339 -2.14 13.59 -10.32
N SER A 340 -1.61 13.07 -9.19
CA SER A 340 -2.30 12.04 -8.41
C SER A 340 -3.64 12.51 -7.82
N MET A 341 -3.71 13.74 -7.31
CA MET A 341 -4.95 14.35 -6.81
C MET A 341 -5.98 14.57 -7.93
N THR A 342 -5.51 14.90 -9.14
CA THR A 342 -6.36 15.08 -10.32
C THR A 342 -7.00 13.75 -10.75
N ILE A 343 -6.26 12.64 -10.66
CA ILE A 343 -6.80 11.29 -10.89
C ILE A 343 -7.93 11.00 -9.88
N SER A 344 -7.72 11.29 -8.59
CA SER A 344 -8.76 11.15 -7.57
C SER A 344 -9.98 12.02 -7.84
N LEU A 345 -9.79 13.27 -8.30
CA LEU A 345 -10.89 14.16 -8.66
C LEU A 345 -11.73 13.59 -9.81
N VAL A 346 -11.08 13.00 -10.83
CA VAL A 346 -11.80 12.27 -11.89
C VAL A 346 -12.58 11.09 -11.29
N GLY A 347 -12.01 10.37 -10.33
CA GLY A 347 -12.72 9.34 -9.58
C GLY A 347 -14.00 9.82 -8.90
N LEU A 348 -13.99 11.03 -8.31
CA LEU A 348 -15.20 11.63 -7.71
C LEU A 348 -16.27 11.90 -8.77
N LEU A 349 -15.86 12.40 -9.96
CA LEU A 349 -16.78 12.63 -11.07
C LEU A 349 -17.37 11.31 -11.60
N VAL A 350 -16.55 10.28 -11.74
CA VAL A 350 -17.01 8.91 -12.08
C VAL A 350 -17.98 8.40 -11.01
N GLY A 351 -17.78 8.76 -9.74
CA GLY A 351 -18.67 8.43 -8.63
C GLY A 351 -20.07 9.03 -8.69
N LEU A 352 -20.33 9.99 -9.60
CA LEU A 352 -21.67 10.53 -9.87
C LEU A 352 -22.46 9.68 -10.88
N LEU A 353 -21.77 8.88 -11.68
CA LEU A 353 -22.36 8.05 -12.73
C LEU A 353 -23.26 6.89 -12.24
N PRO A 354 -23.09 6.27 -11.06
CA PRO A 354 -23.92 5.13 -10.65
C PRO A 354 -25.44 5.39 -10.70
N ALA A 355 -25.87 6.64 -10.52
CA ALA A 355 -27.28 7.02 -10.56
C ALA A 355 -27.88 7.04 -11.98
N VAL A 356 -27.06 7.19 -13.03
CA VAL A 356 -27.51 7.38 -14.42
C VAL A 356 -26.99 6.27 -15.35
N TYR A 357 -25.71 5.89 -15.21
CA TYR A 357 -25.02 4.90 -16.01
C TYR A 357 -24.31 3.85 -15.12
N PRO A 358 -25.06 3.01 -14.39
CA PRO A 358 -24.51 2.10 -13.38
C PRO A 358 -23.51 1.08 -13.93
N ASP A 359 -23.68 0.64 -15.18
CA ASP A 359 -22.79 -0.37 -15.79
C ASP A 359 -21.43 0.23 -16.18
N GLN A 360 -21.45 1.42 -16.77
CA GLN A 360 -20.25 2.17 -17.15
C GLN A 360 -19.50 2.63 -15.91
N ALA A 361 -20.23 3.10 -14.90
CA ALA A 361 -19.67 3.43 -13.61
C ALA A 361 -18.95 2.23 -12.98
N ALA A 362 -19.54 1.03 -12.97
CA ALA A 362 -18.88 -0.17 -12.45
C ALA A 362 -17.59 -0.51 -13.20
N LYS A 363 -17.62 -0.43 -14.54
CA LYS A 363 -16.44 -0.66 -15.42
C LYS A 363 -15.30 0.32 -15.14
N LEU A 364 -15.61 1.56 -14.76
CA LEU A 364 -14.61 2.61 -14.48
C LEU A 364 -14.14 2.60 -13.02
N LEU A 365 -15.04 2.45 -12.05
CA LEU A 365 -14.71 2.53 -10.62
C LEU A 365 -13.74 1.41 -10.19
N ARG A 366 -13.72 0.27 -10.88
CA ARG A 366 -12.78 -0.84 -10.60
C ARG A 366 -11.29 -0.48 -10.70
N PHE A 367 -10.95 0.70 -11.24
CA PHE A 367 -9.57 1.15 -11.40
C PHE A 367 -9.00 1.95 -10.20
N TYR A 368 -9.64 1.95 -9.03
CA TYR A 368 -9.08 2.50 -7.78
C TYR A 368 -8.53 3.93 -7.89
N TRP A 369 -9.36 4.85 -8.37
CA TRP A 369 -9.00 6.24 -8.67
C TRP A 369 -8.34 7.02 -7.51
N PHE A 370 -8.59 6.63 -6.26
CA PHE A 370 -8.19 7.40 -5.08
C PHE A 370 -6.84 6.98 -4.48
N ARG A 371 -6.41 5.75 -4.73
CA ARG A 371 -5.33 5.12 -3.96
C ARG A 371 -3.96 5.76 -4.18
N LEU A 372 -3.66 6.24 -5.38
CA LEU A 372 -2.37 6.90 -5.61
C LEU A 372 -2.27 8.21 -4.79
N ALA A 373 -3.33 9.01 -4.72
CA ALA A 373 -3.32 10.24 -3.94
C ALA A 373 -3.20 9.96 -2.44
N ASP A 374 -3.83 8.89 -1.95
CA ASP A 374 -3.69 8.45 -0.56
C ASP A 374 -2.23 8.17 -0.17
N ALA A 375 -1.40 7.71 -1.10
CA ALA A 375 0.03 7.49 -0.86
C ALA A 375 0.88 8.74 -1.14
N VAL A 376 0.66 9.44 -2.26
CA VAL A 376 1.57 10.47 -2.77
C VAL A 376 1.39 11.82 -2.08
N THR A 377 0.17 12.18 -1.69
CA THR A 377 -0.12 13.41 -0.96
C THR A 377 0.61 13.45 0.39
N PRO A 378 0.49 12.43 1.28
CA PRO A 378 1.24 12.42 2.52
C PRO A 378 2.76 12.28 2.33
N LEU A 379 3.23 11.58 1.28
CA LEU A 379 4.66 11.54 0.95
C LEU A 379 5.21 12.95 0.66
N THR A 380 4.49 13.70 -0.17
CA THR A 380 4.88 15.07 -0.55
C THR A 380 4.83 15.99 0.65
N LEU A 381 3.80 15.88 1.49
CA LEU A 381 3.71 16.60 2.74
C LEU A 381 4.88 16.26 3.69
N ALA A 382 5.25 14.99 3.80
CA ALA A 382 6.37 14.56 4.64
C ALA A 382 7.69 15.22 4.21
N PHE A 383 7.97 15.28 2.89
CA PHE A 383 9.11 16.03 2.37
C PHE A 383 9.03 17.53 2.66
N LEU A 384 7.85 18.16 2.53
CA LEU A 384 7.67 19.58 2.84
C LEU A 384 7.91 19.88 4.32
N VAL A 385 7.36 19.06 5.21
CA VAL A 385 7.54 19.19 6.66
C VAL A 385 9.01 19.10 7.01
N VAL A 386 9.70 18.06 6.53
CA VAL A 386 11.13 17.87 6.76
C VAL A 386 11.96 19.01 6.16
N HIS A 387 11.61 19.51 4.98
CA HIS A 387 12.27 20.67 4.35
C HIS A 387 12.18 21.93 5.21
N PHE A 388 10.98 22.26 5.69
CA PHE A 388 10.78 23.46 6.49
C PHE A 388 11.45 23.39 7.87
N PHE A 389 11.59 22.19 8.44
CA PHE A 389 12.31 21.97 9.69
C PHE A 389 13.83 21.94 9.50
N TRP A 390 14.34 21.34 8.43
CA TRP A 390 15.77 21.20 8.18
C TRP A 390 16.43 22.47 7.61
N GLN A 391 15.77 23.18 6.70
CA GLN A 391 16.36 24.35 6.03
C GLN A 391 16.51 25.57 6.96
N ARG A 392 15.75 25.63 8.05
CA ARG A 392 15.82 26.77 8.99
C ARG A 392 16.97 26.69 9.99
N SER A 393 17.58 25.53 10.20
CA SER A 393 18.75 25.41 11.08
C SER A 393 20.05 25.93 10.44
N THR A 394 20.09 26.06 9.10
CA THR A 394 21.31 26.41 8.34
C THR A 394 21.33 27.85 7.83
N LEU A 395 20.17 28.55 7.75
CA LEU A 395 20.04 29.89 7.16
C LEU A 395 19.92 31.05 8.17
N SER A 396 19.72 30.80 9.46
CA SER A 396 19.70 31.85 10.50
C SER A 396 21.08 32.08 11.11
N ARG A 397 21.93 32.85 10.41
CA ARG A 397 23.12 33.48 11.01
C ARG A 397 23.14 34.97 10.64
N LYS A 398 22.09 35.71 11.03
CA LYS A 398 22.16 37.17 11.19
C LYS A 398 22.06 37.50 12.67
N PRO A 399 23.06 38.19 13.26
CA PRO A 399 22.99 38.60 14.66
C PRO A 399 22.09 39.81 14.77
N ALA A 400 20.84 39.60 15.19
CA ALA A 400 19.98 40.67 15.70
C ALA A 400 19.37 40.18 17.01
N THR A 401 19.61 40.92 18.08
CA THR A 401 19.29 40.55 19.47
C THR A 401 17.80 40.32 19.75
N THR A 402 16.91 40.83 18.89
CA THR A 402 15.45 40.55 18.92
C THR A 402 15.03 39.28 18.16
N ALA A 403 15.89 38.68 17.34
CA ALA A 403 15.62 37.44 16.63
C ALA A 403 15.81 36.18 17.49
N ILE A 404 16.56 36.28 18.60
CA ILE A 404 16.92 35.16 19.47
C ILE A 404 15.67 34.53 20.11
N ASN A 405 14.74 35.33 20.63
CA ASN A 405 13.52 34.81 21.27
C ASN A 405 12.54 34.19 20.25
N ALA A 406 12.45 34.76 19.04
CA ALA A 406 11.61 34.22 17.98
C ALA A 406 12.17 32.90 17.42
N ASP A 407 13.49 32.76 17.32
CA ASP A 407 14.13 31.53 16.86
C ASP A 407 14.13 30.44 17.94
N LEU A 408 14.25 30.78 19.22
CA LEU A 408 14.04 29.85 20.33
C LEU A 408 12.62 29.31 20.36
N ALA A 409 11.59 30.16 20.30
CA ALA A 409 10.20 29.73 20.27
C ALA A 409 9.91 28.77 19.09
N ARG A 410 10.49 29.04 17.92
CA ARG A 410 10.37 28.17 16.74
C ARG A 410 11.08 26.83 16.88
N ILE A 411 12.27 26.81 17.49
CA ILE A 411 12.98 25.57 17.81
C ILE A 411 12.14 24.73 18.77
N TRP A 412 11.56 25.34 19.80
CA TRP A 412 10.67 24.66 20.74
C TRP A 412 9.39 24.14 20.07
N ILE A 413 8.76 24.91 19.18
CA ILE A 413 7.63 24.45 18.38
C ILE A 413 8.02 23.26 17.49
N GLY A 414 9.18 23.30 16.85
CA GLY A 414 9.65 22.17 16.03
C GLY A 414 9.96 20.91 16.83
N ARG A 415 10.56 21.07 18.02
CA ARG A 415 10.81 19.95 18.95
C ARG A 415 9.51 19.39 19.51
N ALA A 416 8.55 20.24 19.87
CA ALA A 416 7.23 19.83 20.30
C ALA A 416 6.49 19.07 19.18
N GLY A 417 6.51 19.60 17.94
CA GLY A 417 5.95 18.91 16.78
C GLY A 417 6.60 17.55 16.54
N MET A 418 7.93 17.45 16.71
CA MET A 418 8.63 16.18 16.60
C MET A 418 8.23 15.19 17.69
N ALA A 419 8.12 15.64 18.94
CA ALA A 419 7.66 14.81 20.05
C ALA A 419 6.23 14.30 19.82
N VAL A 420 5.35 15.14 19.25
CA VAL A 420 3.99 14.74 18.87
C VAL A 420 4.01 13.68 17.77
N VAL A 421 4.82 13.85 16.73
CA VAL A 421 4.97 12.84 15.65
C VAL A 421 5.50 11.52 16.21
N VAL A 422 6.49 11.55 17.09
CA VAL A 422 7.01 10.34 17.76
C VAL A 422 5.94 9.70 18.63
N GLY A 423 5.18 10.50 19.38
CA GLY A 423 4.07 10.02 20.22
C GLY A 423 2.99 9.30 19.40
N PHE A 424 2.52 9.90 18.30
CA PHE A 424 1.56 9.27 17.39
C PHE A 424 2.11 8.01 16.74
N PHE A 425 3.39 8.01 16.34
CA PHE A 425 4.01 6.82 15.77
C PHE A 425 4.15 5.70 16.81
N ALA A 426 4.53 6.03 18.03
CA ALA A 426 4.62 5.08 19.14
C ALA A 426 3.24 4.48 19.47
N ASP A 427 2.19 5.31 19.51
CA ASP A 427 0.81 4.88 19.71
C ASP A 427 0.36 3.92 18.59
N ALA A 428 0.64 4.27 17.32
CA ALA A 428 0.33 3.40 16.19
C ALA A 428 1.07 2.04 16.25
N CYS A 429 2.33 2.01 16.69
CA CYS A 429 3.08 0.76 16.89
C CYS A 429 2.56 -0.02 18.11
N TRP A 430 2.14 0.69 19.16
CA TRP A 430 1.61 0.11 20.37
C TRP A 430 0.28 -0.60 20.13
N GLU A 431 -0.63 0.02 19.36
CA GLU A 431 -1.90 -0.59 18.96
C GLU A 431 -1.69 -1.94 18.23
N LYS A 432 -0.70 -2.00 17.34
CA LYS A 432 -0.33 -3.23 16.63
C LYS A 432 0.22 -4.29 17.58
N THR A 433 1.05 -3.89 18.53
CA THR A 433 1.66 -4.79 19.51
C THR A 433 0.61 -5.36 20.47
N GLN A 434 -0.32 -4.52 20.95
CA GLN A 434 -1.40 -4.93 21.86
C GLN A 434 -2.35 -5.96 21.25
N THR A 435 -2.54 -5.95 19.93
CA THR A 435 -3.40 -6.94 19.26
C THR A 435 -2.88 -8.37 19.49
N GLY A 436 -1.56 -8.55 19.59
CA GLY A 436 -0.96 -9.81 20.05
C GLY A 436 -1.07 -11.02 19.12
N VAL A 437 -1.82 -10.91 18.03
CA VAL A 437 -2.07 -11.96 17.02
C VAL A 437 -1.87 -11.40 15.60
N PRO A 438 -1.62 -12.24 14.58
CA PRO A 438 -1.61 -11.78 13.19
C PRO A 438 -2.90 -11.03 12.85
N VAL A 439 -2.80 -9.90 12.15
CA VAL A 439 -3.97 -9.05 11.87
C VAL A 439 -5.07 -9.84 11.12
N SER A 440 -4.68 -10.79 10.25
CA SER A 440 -5.58 -11.64 9.47
C SER A 440 -6.49 -12.56 10.31
N VAL A 441 -6.15 -12.82 11.58
CA VAL A 441 -6.96 -13.62 12.51
C VAL A 441 -7.47 -12.78 13.69
N SER A 442 -7.23 -11.48 13.69
CA SER A 442 -7.68 -10.59 14.77
C SER A 442 -9.21 -10.49 14.80
N ASN A 443 -9.77 -10.52 15.99
CA ASN A 443 -11.21 -10.40 16.23
C ASN A 443 -11.77 -9.10 15.62
N ARG A 444 -11.00 -8.00 15.73
CA ARG A 444 -11.33 -6.70 15.13
C ARG A 444 -11.48 -6.78 13.61
N LEU A 445 -10.56 -7.44 12.90
CA LEU A 445 -10.65 -7.59 11.44
C LEU A 445 -11.83 -8.49 11.04
N LEU A 446 -12.10 -9.54 11.82
CA LEU A 446 -13.17 -10.49 11.57
C LEU A 446 -14.56 -9.93 11.93
N GLY A 447 -14.62 -8.81 12.65
CA GLY A 447 -15.86 -8.17 13.09
C GLY A 447 -16.60 -8.92 14.19
N LEU A 448 -15.89 -9.73 14.98
CA LEU A 448 -16.44 -10.56 16.05
C LEU A 448 -15.70 -10.24 17.35
N ASN A 449 -16.39 -9.75 18.37
CA ASN A 449 -15.80 -9.29 19.63
C ASN A 449 -14.60 -8.36 19.37
N ALA A 450 -14.82 -7.26 18.64
CA ALA A 450 -13.74 -6.38 18.17
C ALA A 450 -12.89 -5.77 19.30
N ASP A 451 -13.47 -5.66 20.50
CA ASP A 451 -12.83 -5.15 21.72
C ASP A 451 -12.31 -6.27 22.64
N ALA A 452 -12.21 -7.50 22.12
CA ALA A 452 -11.66 -8.64 22.85
C ALA A 452 -10.25 -8.34 23.37
N ASP A 453 -10.02 -8.71 24.63
CA ASP A 453 -8.73 -8.56 25.28
C ASP A 453 -7.66 -9.48 24.65
N TYR A 454 -6.40 -9.25 25.02
CA TYR A 454 -5.26 -10.01 24.50
C TYR A 454 -5.42 -11.52 24.70
N ALA A 455 -5.93 -11.96 25.85
CA ALA A 455 -6.05 -13.37 26.19
C ALA A 455 -7.15 -14.05 25.38
N GLU A 456 -8.29 -13.40 25.19
CA GLU A 456 -9.37 -13.87 24.32
C GLU A 456 -8.94 -13.94 22.85
N GLN A 457 -8.23 -12.93 22.34
CA GLN A 457 -7.73 -12.95 20.96
C GLN A 457 -6.71 -14.07 20.74
N ARG A 458 -5.79 -14.29 21.69
CA ARG A 458 -4.83 -15.40 21.64
C ARG A 458 -5.53 -16.75 21.64
N ARG A 459 -6.48 -16.98 22.55
CA ARG A 459 -7.27 -18.22 22.58
C ARG A 459 -8.05 -18.43 21.29
N THR A 460 -8.66 -17.37 20.75
CA THR A 460 -9.39 -17.46 19.46
C THR A 460 -8.46 -17.88 18.32
N MET A 461 -7.25 -17.32 18.26
CA MET A 461 -6.24 -17.68 17.27
C MET A 461 -5.78 -19.14 17.44
N GLU A 462 -5.50 -19.56 18.68
CA GLU A 462 -5.08 -20.93 18.99
C GLU A 462 -6.18 -21.93 18.64
N ASP A 463 -7.42 -21.64 19.00
CA ASP A 463 -8.59 -22.43 18.63
C ASP A 463 -8.74 -22.54 17.10
N TRP A 464 -8.52 -21.44 16.37
CA TRP A 464 -8.58 -21.43 14.90
C TRP A 464 -7.48 -22.29 14.25
N ILE A 465 -6.24 -22.16 14.75
CA ILE A 465 -5.12 -22.95 14.24
C ILE A 465 -5.33 -24.43 14.58
N ALA A 466 -5.79 -24.75 15.78
CA ALA A 466 -6.05 -26.12 16.22
C ALA A 466 -7.11 -26.81 15.35
N VAL A 467 -8.24 -26.14 15.05
CA VAL A 467 -9.27 -26.71 14.16
C VAL A 467 -8.75 -26.89 12.73
N CYS A 468 -7.94 -25.95 12.22
CA CYS A 468 -7.33 -26.08 10.89
C CYS A 468 -6.34 -27.25 10.82
N GLN A 469 -5.52 -27.45 11.86
CA GLN A 469 -4.58 -28.56 11.95
C GLN A 469 -5.30 -29.91 12.06
N PHE A 470 -6.38 -29.96 12.85
CA PHE A 470 -7.25 -31.13 12.89
C PHE A 470 -7.79 -31.48 11.51
N ILE A 471 -8.35 -30.50 10.78
CA ILE A 471 -8.89 -30.72 9.43
C ILE A 471 -7.78 -31.21 8.50
N ARG A 472 -6.59 -30.62 8.55
CA ARG A 472 -5.45 -31.05 7.74
C ARG A 472 -5.06 -32.51 8.00
N ALA A 473 -5.13 -32.96 9.26
CA ALA A 473 -4.76 -34.32 9.64
C ALA A 473 -5.88 -35.34 9.34
N SER A 474 -7.14 -34.91 9.34
CA SER A 474 -8.31 -35.79 9.32
C SER A 474 -9.06 -35.81 7.98
N THR A 475 -8.62 -35.07 6.97
CA THR A 475 -9.25 -35.02 5.64
C THR A 475 -8.25 -35.30 4.52
N PRO A 476 -8.69 -35.85 3.37
CA PRO A 476 -7.88 -35.94 2.15
C PRO A 476 -7.36 -34.58 1.66
N GLU A 477 -6.25 -34.54 0.91
CA GLU A 477 -5.63 -33.29 0.44
C GLU A 477 -6.52 -32.45 -0.48
N ASP A 478 -7.42 -33.11 -1.20
CA ASP A 478 -8.37 -32.53 -2.15
C ASP A 478 -9.72 -32.16 -1.51
N ALA A 479 -9.87 -32.33 -0.19
CA ALA A 479 -11.12 -32.02 0.50
C ALA A 479 -11.51 -30.54 0.40
N VAL A 480 -12.81 -30.30 0.24
CA VAL A 480 -13.45 -28.98 0.21
C VAL A 480 -14.34 -28.82 1.44
N LEU A 481 -14.25 -27.69 2.14
CA LEU A 481 -15.05 -27.43 3.34
C LEU A 481 -15.90 -26.17 3.24
N LEU A 482 -16.99 -26.15 4.01
CA LEU A 482 -17.69 -24.91 4.36
C LEU A 482 -16.97 -24.29 5.56
N THR A 483 -16.72 -22.98 5.52
CA THR A 483 -15.98 -22.27 6.58
C THR A 483 -16.76 -21.06 7.10
N PRO A 484 -16.34 -20.41 8.20
CA PRO A 484 -16.92 -19.14 8.63
C PRO A 484 -16.72 -18.04 7.56
N ARG A 485 -17.70 -17.15 7.41
CA ARG A 485 -17.75 -16.13 6.34
C ARG A 485 -16.48 -15.26 6.22
N HIS A 486 -15.98 -14.80 7.36
CA HIS A 486 -14.96 -13.75 7.45
C HIS A 486 -13.53 -14.22 7.70
N GLN A 487 -13.34 -15.51 7.99
CA GLN A 487 -11.99 -16.08 8.14
C GLN A 487 -11.16 -15.81 6.88
N GLN A 488 -9.84 -15.71 6.98
CA GLN A 488 -8.99 -15.39 5.82
C GLN A 488 -7.81 -16.35 5.64
N THR A 489 -7.65 -17.32 6.56
CA THR A 489 -6.41 -18.08 6.73
C THR A 489 -6.63 -19.59 6.75
N PHE A 490 -7.82 -20.07 6.39
CA PHE A 490 -8.14 -21.50 6.35
C PHE A 490 -7.15 -22.27 5.46
N LYS A 491 -7.00 -21.86 4.19
CA LYS A 491 -6.03 -22.47 3.26
C LYS A 491 -4.61 -22.41 3.79
N TRP A 492 -4.28 -21.32 4.50
CA TRP A 492 -2.96 -21.11 5.06
C TRP A 492 -2.60 -22.17 6.12
N TYR A 493 -3.53 -22.48 7.02
CA TYR A 493 -3.27 -23.41 8.13
C TYR A 493 -3.73 -24.85 7.83
N ALA A 494 -4.90 -25.02 7.21
CA ALA A 494 -5.51 -26.32 6.93
C ALA A 494 -4.99 -26.98 5.66
N HIS A 495 -4.46 -26.21 4.69
CA HIS A 495 -4.06 -26.71 3.37
C HIS A 495 -5.20 -27.48 2.66
N ARG A 496 -6.44 -27.01 2.83
CA ARG A 496 -7.64 -27.53 2.17
C ARG A 496 -8.37 -26.42 1.42
N ALA A 497 -9.17 -26.83 0.44
CA ALA A 497 -10.03 -25.92 -0.29
C ALA A 497 -11.26 -25.54 0.54
N GLU A 498 -11.80 -24.35 0.27
CA GLU A 498 -13.10 -23.95 0.82
C GLU A 498 -14.07 -23.59 -0.30
N VAL A 499 -15.37 -23.75 -0.06
CA VAL A 499 -16.40 -23.48 -1.08
C VAL A 499 -16.33 -22.02 -1.55
N VAL A 500 -16.25 -21.08 -0.59
CA VAL A 500 -16.18 -19.65 -0.85
C VAL A 500 -15.75 -18.88 0.40
N ASN A 501 -15.04 -17.76 0.21
CA ASN A 501 -14.59 -16.87 1.26
C ASN A 501 -14.90 -15.40 0.93
N TRP A 502 -15.21 -14.56 1.92
CA TRP A 502 -15.45 -13.14 1.64
C TRP A 502 -14.17 -12.40 1.19
N LYS A 503 -13.03 -12.67 1.81
CA LYS A 503 -11.75 -12.01 1.50
C LYS A 503 -11.24 -12.43 0.12
N ASP A 504 -11.25 -13.74 -0.15
CA ASP A 504 -10.66 -14.35 -1.34
C ASP A 504 -11.55 -14.27 -2.57
N THR A 505 -11.50 -13.12 -3.23
CA THR A 505 -12.26 -12.82 -4.44
C THR A 505 -11.43 -13.08 -5.71
N PRO A 506 -11.89 -13.94 -6.64
CA PRO A 506 -11.26 -14.12 -7.95
C PRO A 506 -11.27 -12.83 -8.80
N GLN A 507 -10.33 -12.72 -9.74
CA GLN A 507 -10.16 -11.50 -10.55
C GLN A 507 -10.62 -11.66 -12.01
N ASN A 508 -10.86 -12.88 -12.49
CA ASN A 508 -11.46 -13.13 -13.81
C ASN A 508 -12.99 -13.14 -13.73
N ALA A 509 -13.66 -12.77 -14.83
CA ALA A 509 -15.09 -12.53 -14.83
C ALA A 509 -15.93 -13.78 -14.48
N VAL A 510 -15.56 -14.94 -15.02
CA VAL A 510 -16.27 -16.21 -14.82
C VAL A 510 -16.20 -16.64 -13.35
N ALA A 511 -14.99 -16.74 -12.81
CA ALA A 511 -14.80 -17.15 -11.41
C ALA A 511 -15.34 -16.12 -10.42
N LEU A 512 -15.33 -14.82 -10.74
CA LEU A 512 -15.91 -13.79 -9.88
C LEU A 512 -17.44 -13.92 -9.78
N ARG A 513 -18.11 -14.22 -10.89
CA ARG A 513 -19.56 -14.47 -10.90
C ARG A 513 -19.91 -15.74 -10.14
N GLU A 514 -19.15 -16.81 -10.35
CA GLU A 514 -19.32 -18.04 -9.59
C GLU A 514 -19.06 -17.81 -8.10
N TRP A 515 -18.03 -17.05 -7.73
CA TRP A 515 -17.76 -16.67 -6.35
C TRP A 515 -18.95 -15.94 -5.72
N ALA A 516 -19.53 -14.96 -6.41
CA ALA A 516 -20.69 -14.23 -5.90
C ALA A 516 -21.91 -15.14 -5.72
N LYS A 517 -22.15 -16.06 -6.67
CA LYS A 517 -23.21 -17.06 -6.59
C LYS A 517 -23.01 -17.98 -5.39
N ARG A 518 -21.83 -18.60 -5.25
CA ARG A 518 -21.50 -19.45 -4.09
C ARG A 518 -21.68 -18.71 -2.78
N PHE A 519 -21.27 -17.45 -2.73
CA PHE A 519 -21.38 -16.63 -1.53
C PHE A 519 -22.82 -16.39 -1.10
N LEU A 520 -23.72 -16.06 -2.04
CA LEU A 520 -25.14 -15.84 -1.76
C LEU A 520 -25.88 -17.13 -1.42
N GLU A 521 -25.42 -18.27 -1.94
CA GLU A 521 -25.98 -19.59 -1.60
C GLU A 521 -25.55 -20.04 -0.20
N VAL A 522 -24.26 -19.92 0.15
CA VAL A 522 -23.71 -20.34 1.45
C VAL A 522 -24.13 -19.39 2.57
N TYR A 523 -24.16 -18.08 2.32
CA TYR A 523 -24.51 -17.05 3.30
C TYR A 523 -25.68 -16.18 2.83
N PRO A 524 -26.91 -16.71 2.81
CA PRO A 524 -28.06 -16.00 2.27
C PRO A 524 -28.46 -14.80 3.13
N ALA A 525 -29.04 -13.77 2.50
CA ALA A 525 -29.47 -12.54 3.18
C ALA A 525 -30.47 -12.78 4.33
N ARG A 526 -31.32 -13.81 4.21
CA ARG A 526 -32.26 -14.25 5.26
C ARG A 526 -31.57 -14.66 6.58
N LEU A 527 -30.26 -14.95 6.55
CA LEU A 527 -29.43 -15.32 7.70
C LEU A 527 -28.38 -14.24 8.02
N SER A 528 -28.72 -12.98 7.74
CA SER A 528 -27.87 -11.81 7.96
C SER A 528 -26.51 -11.88 7.25
N THR A 529 -26.39 -12.70 6.20
CA THR A 529 -25.15 -12.93 5.43
C THR A 529 -23.95 -13.45 6.22
N MET A 530 -24.14 -13.83 7.50
CA MET A 530 -23.07 -14.23 8.41
C MET A 530 -23.09 -15.73 8.74
N ARG A 531 -24.28 -16.33 8.75
CA ARG A 531 -24.49 -17.74 9.12
C ARG A 531 -24.67 -18.60 7.88
N VAL A 532 -24.15 -19.82 7.96
CA VAL A 532 -24.52 -20.90 7.05
C VAL A 532 -25.87 -21.47 7.47
N THR A 533 -26.66 -21.92 6.52
CA THR A 533 -27.93 -22.64 6.78
C THR A 533 -27.67 -23.93 7.56
N ILE A 534 -28.59 -24.27 8.46
CA ILE A 534 -28.56 -25.55 9.21
C ILE A 534 -29.68 -26.49 8.76
N ARG A 535 -30.40 -26.13 7.68
CA ARG A 535 -31.45 -26.98 7.12
C ARG A 535 -30.82 -28.15 6.39
N TYR A 536 -31.23 -29.37 6.74
CA TYR A 536 -30.70 -30.61 6.18
C TYR A 536 -30.80 -30.65 4.64
N ASP A 537 -31.90 -30.19 4.05
CA ASP A 537 -32.06 -30.18 2.59
C ASP A 537 -31.08 -29.24 1.90
N ASP A 538 -30.87 -28.04 2.46
CA ASP A 538 -29.92 -27.07 1.93
C ASP A 538 -28.48 -27.61 2.06
N LEU A 539 -28.15 -28.25 3.19
CA LEU A 539 -26.83 -28.84 3.42
C LEU A 539 -26.56 -30.06 2.51
N ARG A 540 -27.54 -30.96 2.32
CA ARG A 540 -27.43 -32.07 1.35
C ARG A 540 -27.22 -31.56 -0.07
N ALA A 541 -27.94 -30.51 -0.45
CA ALA A 541 -27.75 -29.86 -1.75
C ALA A 541 -26.34 -29.25 -1.89
N MET A 542 -25.81 -28.61 -0.85
CA MET A 542 -24.44 -28.09 -0.84
C MET A 542 -23.40 -29.19 -0.94
N ARG A 543 -23.55 -30.28 -0.16
CA ARG A 543 -22.67 -31.45 -0.21
C ARG A 543 -22.63 -32.06 -1.60
N ALA A 544 -23.79 -32.31 -2.20
CA ALA A 544 -23.89 -32.86 -3.56
C ALA A 544 -23.29 -31.93 -4.63
N LYS A 545 -23.47 -30.62 -4.47
CA LYS A 545 -23.02 -29.63 -5.46
C LYS A 545 -21.53 -29.30 -5.38
N TYR A 546 -21.00 -29.20 -4.16
CA TYR A 546 -19.63 -28.71 -3.92
C TYR A 546 -18.66 -29.80 -3.45
N GLY A 547 -19.15 -31.01 -3.17
CA GLY A 547 -18.32 -32.10 -2.64
C GLY A 547 -17.75 -31.78 -1.26
N CYS A 548 -18.47 -30.99 -0.45
CA CYS A 548 -18.05 -30.64 0.90
C CYS A 548 -18.70 -31.55 1.94
N ASP A 549 -17.91 -32.39 2.60
CA ASP A 549 -18.42 -33.29 3.63
C ASP A 549 -18.54 -32.61 4.99
N TRP A 550 -17.68 -31.64 5.29
CA TRP A 550 -17.60 -31.00 6.61
C TRP A 550 -17.84 -29.49 6.56
N ILE A 551 -18.41 -28.97 7.65
CA ILE A 551 -18.56 -27.54 7.92
C ILE A 551 -17.80 -27.14 9.19
N VAL A 552 -16.99 -26.10 9.07
CA VAL A 552 -16.39 -25.39 10.21
C VAL A 552 -17.28 -24.22 10.58
N VAL A 553 -17.64 -24.13 11.85
CA VAL A 553 -18.47 -23.03 12.38
C VAL A 553 -17.77 -22.29 13.51
N ASP A 554 -18.06 -21.00 13.60
CA ASP A 554 -17.69 -20.17 14.75
C ASP A 554 -18.84 -20.20 15.77
N ARG A 555 -18.59 -20.77 16.95
CA ARG A 555 -19.58 -20.95 18.02
C ARG A 555 -20.09 -19.62 18.58
N ARG A 556 -19.32 -18.53 18.44
CA ARG A 556 -19.76 -17.18 18.81
C ARG A 556 -20.85 -16.66 17.87
N VAL A 557 -20.92 -17.20 16.65
CA VAL A 557 -21.90 -16.81 15.62
C VAL A 557 -23.12 -17.72 15.61
N VAL A 558 -22.92 -19.04 15.68
CA VAL A 558 -24.01 -20.03 15.52
C VAL A 558 -24.54 -20.60 16.84
N GLY A 559 -23.85 -20.38 17.96
CA GLY A 559 -24.14 -21.00 19.25
C GLY A 559 -23.25 -22.21 19.57
N PRO A 560 -23.39 -22.80 20.76
CA PRO A 560 -22.48 -23.84 21.26
C PRO A 560 -22.59 -25.16 20.49
N GLU A 561 -23.80 -25.53 20.09
CA GLU A 561 -24.11 -26.81 19.44
C GLU A 561 -25.03 -26.61 18.24
N LEU A 562 -24.83 -27.44 17.21
CA LEU A 562 -25.73 -27.57 16.07
C LEU A 562 -26.36 -28.97 16.07
N PRO A 563 -27.59 -29.14 15.53
CA PRO A 563 -28.25 -30.44 15.40
C PRO A 563 -27.65 -31.26 14.25
N LEU A 564 -26.32 -31.40 14.23
CA LEU A 564 -25.51 -32.15 13.26
C LEU A 564 -24.51 -33.03 14.02
N VAL A 565 -23.91 -34.01 13.35
CA VAL A 565 -22.89 -34.86 13.97
C VAL A 565 -21.61 -34.05 14.17
N GLN A 566 -21.26 -33.76 15.42
CA GLN A 566 -20.04 -33.04 15.75
C GLN A 566 -18.82 -33.96 15.61
N ILE A 567 -17.89 -33.58 14.75
CA ILE A 567 -16.62 -34.29 14.51
C ILE A 567 -15.49 -33.70 15.36
N TYR A 568 -15.53 -32.38 15.60
CA TYR A 568 -14.53 -31.68 16.42
C TYR A 568 -15.18 -30.55 17.24
N PRO A 569 -14.77 -30.32 18.49
CA PRO A 569 -13.78 -31.11 19.24
C PRO A 569 -14.32 -32.50 19.63
N ALA A 570 -13.44 -33.51 19.59
CA ALA A 570 -13.70 -34.83 20.18
C ALA A 570 -13.73 -34.74 21.72
N SER A 571 -14.19 -35.80 22.40
CA SER A 571 -14.36 -35.83 23.87
C SER A 571 -13.10 -35.50 24.68
N ASN A 572 -11.91 -35.74 24.12
CA ASN A 572 -10.61 -35.44 24.72
C ASN A 572 -9.99 -34.10 24.26
N GLN A 573 -10.65 -33.37 23.36
CA GLN A 573 -10.17 -32.11 22.80
C GLN A 573 -10.93 -30.93 23.41
N ARG A 574 -10.29 -29.77 23.43
CA ARG A 574 -10.90 -28.51 23.86
C ARG A 574 -10.77 -27.50 22.74
N ASN A 575 -11.91 -26.96 22.32
CA ASN A 575 -11.99 -25.81 21.42
C ASN A 575 -13.30 -25.08 21.70
N SER A 576 -13.22 -23.93 22.36
CA SER A 576 -14.41 -23.19 22.77
C SER A 576 -14.98 -22.35 21.63
N THR A 577 -14.15 -22.01 20.65
CA THR A 577 -14.48 -21.01 19.63
C THR A 577 -14.99 -21.62 18.34
N TYR A 578 -14.44 -22.76 17.92
CA TYR A 578 -14.78 -23.40 16.64
C TYR A 578 -15.18 -24.86 16.84
N ALA A 579 -16.03 -25.33 15.94
CA ALA A 579 -16.45 -26.72 15.87
C ALA A 579 -16.53 -27.17 14.41
N VAL A 580 -16.38 -28.46 14.19
CA VAL A 580 -16.54 -29.11 12.89
C VAL A 580 -17.69 -30.09 12.98
N TYR A 581 -18.59 -30.02 12.01
CA TYR A 581 -19.73 -30.93 11.89
C TYR A 581 -19.71 -31.61 10.52
N GLU A 582 -20.21 -32.84 10.48
CA GLU A 582 -20.46 -33.56 9.24
C GLU A 582 -21.78 -33.08 8.61
N LEU A 583 -21.77 -32.91 7.29
CA LEU A 583 -22.98 -32.63 6.52
C LEU A 583 -23.80 -33.91 6.32
N PRO A 584 -25.14 -33.82 6.35
CA PRO A 584 -26.04 -34.96 6.17
C PRO A 584 -26.07 -35.55 4.75
#